data_AF-A0A100VYU6-F1
#
_entry.id   AF-A0A100VYU6-F1
#
_cell.length_a   1.000
_cell.length_b   1.000
_cell.length_c   1.000
_cell.angle_alpha   90.00
_cell.angle_beta   90.00
_cell.angle_gamma   90.00
#
_symmetry.space_group_name_H-M   'P 1'
#
loop_
_entity.id
_entity.type
_entity.pdbx_description
1 polymer ?
#
loop_
_entity_poly.entity_id
_entity_poly.type
_entity_poly.pdbx_seq_one_letter_code
_entity_poly.pdbx_strand_id
1 'polypeptide(L)'
;MADFSGCWLKHLDDVGTASPVLPPPLLVTRPEAARILSLSVREIDRLRLSGKLLAKRHGGKVLFPFAVLERYAESLPWEVDLQI
;
A
#
# COMPACT_ATOMS: atom_id res chain seq x y z
N MET A 1 -30.91 -14.93 22.82
CA MET A 1 -29.80 -13.96 22.80
C MET A 1 -28.71 -14.58 21.96
N ALA A 2 -28.43 -14.04 20.78
CA ALA A 2 -27.40 -14.58 19.90
C ALA A 2 -26.05 -13.97 20.31
N ASP A 3 -25.17 -14.79 20.84
CA ASP A 3 -23.78 -14.44 21.13
C ASP A 3 -23.02 -14.26 19.82
N PHE A 4 -22.61 -13.02 19.53
CA PHE A 4 -21.72 -12.67 18.41
C PHE A 4 -20.24 -12.95 18.75
N SER A 5 -19.98 -14.05 19.44
CA SER A 5 -18.66 -14.37 19.99
C SER A 5 -18.11 -15.63 19.34
N GLY A 6 -17.61 -15.49 18.12
CA GLY A 6 -16.83 -16.55 17.49
C GLY A 6 -16.90 -16.48 15.98
N CYS A 7 -15.82 -16.00 15.36
CA CYS A 7 -15.28 -16.42 14.05
C CYS A 7 -14.43 -15.30 13.44
N TRP A 8 -13.32 -14.94 14.09
CA TRP A 8 -12.19 -14.33 13.38
C TRP A 8 -10.92 -15.12 13.69
N LEU A 9 -10.82 -16.20 12.92
CA LEU A 9 -9.62 -16.66 12.23
C LEU A 9 -8.35 -16.86 13.07
N LYS A 10 -8.21 -18.12 13.51
CA LYS A 10 -6.94 -18.84 13.63
C LYS A 10 -6.01 -18.55 12.45
N HIS A 11 -4.91 -17.86 12.71
CA HIS A 11 -3.62 -18.15 12.08
C HIS A 11 -2.53 -17.79 13.10
N LEU A 12 -2.32 -18.70 14.04
CA LEU A 12 -1.11 -18.72 14.86
C LEU A 12 -0.07 -19.46 14.04
N ASP A 13 0.76 -18.71 13.31
CA ASP A 13 2.02 -19.25 12.82
C ASP A 13 2.98 -19.33 14.01
N ASP A 14 3.25 -20.57 14.36
CA ASP A 14 4.22 -21.07 15.31
C ASP A 14 5.63 -20.73 14.78
N VAL A 15 6.24 -19.66 15.27
CA VAL A 15 7.69 -19.46 15.45
C VAL A 15 7.87 -18.13 16.18
N GLY A 16 8.41 -18.21 17.39
CA GLY A 16 8.63 -17.10 18.31
C GLY A 16 9.62 -16.06 17.77
N THR A 17 9.13 -15.11 16.97
CA THR A 17 9.55 -13.71 16.97
C THR A 17 8.39 -12.92 16.38
N ALA A 18 7.30 -12.78 17.14
CA ALA A 18 6.23 -11.86 16.77
C ALA A 18 6.78 -10.43 16.90
N SER A 19 7.52 -9.96 15.89
CA SER A 19 7.68 -8.53 15.66
C SER A 19 6.29 -7.93 15.73
N PRO A 20 6.07 -6.85 16.49
CA PRO A 20 4.77 -6.18 16.47
C PRO A 20 4.50 -5.83 15.01
N VAL A 21 3.53 -6.53 14.40
CA VAL A 21 3.06 -6.21 13.06
C VAL A 21 2.32 -4.90 13.22
N LEU A 22 3.07 -3.79 13.17
CA LEU A 22 2.50 -2.46 13.22
C LEU A 22 1.52 -2.38 12.05
N PRO A 23 0.26 -1.96 12.29
CA PRO A 23 -0.69 -1.83 11.21
C PRO A 23 -0.09 -0.89 10.15
N PRO A 24 -0.23 -1.21 8.85
CA PRO A 24 0.37 -0.41 7.80
C PRO A 24 -0.09 1.05 7.93
N PRO A 25 0.84 2.01 7.75
CA PRO A 25 0.53 3.42 7.90
C PRO A 25 -0.59 3.82 6.96
N LEU A 26 -1.64 4.50 7.48
CA LEU A 26 -2.79 4.90 6.68
C LEU A 26 -2.42 5.85 5.52
N LEU A 27 -1.39 6.67 5.74
CA LEU A 27 -0.88 7.66 4.80
C LEU A 27 0.65 7.63 4.83
N VAL A 28 1.25 7.55 3.65
CA VAL A 28 2.70 7.53 3.46
C VAL A 28 3.18 8.77 2.72
N THR A 29 4.43 9.17 2.99
CA THR A 29 5.04 10.33 2.32
C THR A 29 5.54 9.97 0.93
N ARG A 30 5.90 10.97 0.10
CA ARG A 30 6.56 10.75 -1.21
C ARG A 30 7.74 9.78 -1.18
N PRO A 31 8.79 9.97 -0.34
CA PRO A 31 9.92 9.04 -0.30
C PRO A 31 9.53 7.67 0.24
N GLU A 32 8.51 7.59 1.09
CA GLU A 32 8.01 6.32 1.60
C GLU A 32 7.25 5.52 0.54
N ALA A 33 6.37 6.18 -0.23
CA ALA A 33 5.67 5.56 -1.36
C ALA A 33 6.67 5.03 -2.41
N ALA A 34 7.75 5.77 -2.65
CA ALA A 34 8.84 5.33 -3.52
C ALA A 34 9.51 4.05 -3.02
N ARG A 35 9.77 3.95 -1.71
CA ARG A 35 10.30 2.72 -1.09
C ARG A 35 9.33 1.55 -1.21
N ILE A 36 8.05 1.76 -0.92
CA ILE A 36 7.03 0.71 -0.95
C ILE A 36 6.87 0.13 -2.35
N LEU A 37 6.76 0.99 -3.37
CA LEU A 37 6.62 0.54 -4.76
C LEU A 37 7.96 0.18 -5.42
N SER A 38 9.09 0.31 -4.70
CA SER A 38 10.44 0.14 -5.26
C SER A 38 10.68 1.00 -6.52
N LEU A 39 10.12 2.21 -6.55
CA LEU A 39 10.24 3.17 -7.65
C LEU A 39 11.05 4.40 -7.23
N SER A 40 11.48 5.20 -8.20
CA SER A 40 12.09 6.49 -7.92
C SER A 40 11.05 7.53 -7.46
N VAL A 41 11.46 8.48 -6.62
CA VAL A 41 10.57 9.59 -6.19
C VAL A 41 10.05 10.37 -7.41
N ARG A 42 10.86 10.50 -8.47
CA ARG A 42 10.47 11.15 -9.73
C ARG A 42 9.34 10.40 -10.43
N GLU A 43 9.37 9.08 -10.44
CA GLU A 43 8.28 8.27 -11.00
C GLU A 43 7.01 8.39 -10.18
N ILE A 44 7.10 8.38 -8.84
CA ILE A 44 5.93 8.65 -7.98
C ILE A 44 5.30 10.01 -8.32
N ASP A 45 6.12 11.05 -8.50
CA ASP A 45 5.60 12.36 -8.91
C ASP A 45 5.00 12.33 -10.33
N ARG A 46 5.57 11.58 -11.29
CA ARG A 46 4.96 11.38 -12.62
C ARG A 46 3.62 10.64 -12.55
N LEU A 47 3.51 9.59 -11.73
CA LEU A 47 2.28 8.82 -11.53
C LEU A 47 1.19 9.67 -10.88
N ARG A 48 1.58 10.53 -9.94
CA ARG A 48 0.69 11.53 -9.35
C ARG A 48 0.22 12.54 -10.39
N LEU A 49 1.13 13.12 -11.18
CA LEU A 49 0.81 14.14 -12.18
C LEU A 49 -0.06 13.59 -13.32
N SER A 50 0.13 12.33 -13.70
CA SER A 50 -0.69 11.62 -14.69
C SER A 50 -2.04 11.14 -14.15
N GLY A 51 -2.32 11.34 -12.85
CA GLY A 51 -3.57 10.91 -12.22
C GLY A 51 -3.67 9.40 -11.98
N LYS A 52 -2.64 8.62 -12.31
CA LYS A 52 -2.59 7.16 -12.06
C LYS A 52 -2.50 6.83 -10.58
N LEU A 53 -1.96 7.74 -9.77
CA LEU A 53 -1.73 7.51 -8.36
C LEU A 53 -2.32 8.67 -7.53
N LEU A 54 -3.40 8.38 -6.82
CA LEU A 54 -4.16 9.38 -6.07
C LEU A 54 -3.44 9.78 -4.79
N ALA A 55 -3.28 11.09 -4.60
CA ALA A 55 -2.61 11.66 -3.44
C ALA A 55 -3.55 12.61 -2.70
N LYS A 56 -3.47 12.59 -1.37
CA LYS A 56 -4.08 13.61 -0.50
C LYS A 56 -3.06 14.71 -0.23
N ARG A 57 -3.49 15.96 -0.33
CA ARG A 57 -2.67 17.10 0.06
C ARG A 57 -3.10 17.55 1.46
N HIS A 58 -2.15 17.59 2.39
CA HIS A 58 -2.37 18.11 3.74
C HIS A 58 -1.36 19.22 4.00
N GLY A 59 -1.82 20.47 3.95
CA GLY A 59 -0.97 21.66 3.98
C GLY A 59 0.05 21.66 2.84
N GLY A 60 1.33 21.78 3.19
CA GLY A 60 2.45 21.71 2.24
C GLY A 60 2.89 20.29 1.85
N LYS A 61 2.33 19.25 2.48
CA LYS A 61 2.74 17.86 2.28
C LYS A 61 1.79 17.12 1.34
N VAL A 62 2.37 16.23 0.56
CA VAL A 62 1.67 15.28 -0.30
C VAL A 62 1.79 13.91 0.33
N LEU A 63 0.64 13.30 0.60
CA LEU A 63 0.51 12.01 1.28
C LEU A 63 -0.26 11.05 0.39
N PHE A 64 0.15 9.79 0.38
CA PHE A 64 -0.45 8.73 -0.40
C PHE A 64 -1.13 7.73 0.53
N PRO A 65 -2.41 7.39 0.32
CA PRO A 65 -3.01 6.28 1.05
C PRO A 65 -2.34 4.96 0.69
N PHE A 66 -2.02 4.15 1.69
CA PHE A 66 -1.36 2.86 1.46
C PHE A 66 -2.18 1.92 0.56
N ALA A 67 -3.49 1.84 0.78
CA ALA A 67 -4.41 1.07 -0.05
C ALA A 67 -4.43 1.48 -1.54
N VAL A 68 -4.07 2.74 -1.86
CA VAL A 68 -3.94 3.18 -3.26
C VAL A 68 -2.66 2.62 -3.88
N LEU A 69 -1.58 2.53 -3.12
CA LEU A 69 -0.32 1.96 -3.57
C LEU A 69 -0.45 0.46 -3.84
N GLU A 70 -1.11 -0.27 -2.93
CA GLU A 70 -1.40 -1.70 -3.11
C GLU A 70 -2.20 -1.94 -4.40
N ARG A 71 -3.34 -1.25 -4.55
CA ARG A 71 -4.16 -1.35 -5.76
C ARG A 71 -3.40 -1.02 -7.03
N TYR A 72 -2.52 -0.02 -6.97
CA TYR A 72 -1.68 0.33 -8.11
C TYR A 72 -0.74 -0.82 -8.47
N ALA A 73 -0.06 -1.42 -7.49
CA ALA A 73 0.82 -2.56 -7.70
C ALA A 73 0.07 -3.77 -8.29
N GLU A 74 -1.13 -4.07 -7.78
CA GLU A 74 -2.01 -5.13 -8.29
C GLU A 74 -2.51 -4.86 -9.72
N SER A 75 -2.67 -3.59 -10.10
CA SER A 75 -3.15 -3.20 -11.43
C SER A 75 -2.07 -3.22 -12.51
N LEU A 76 -0.80 -3.40 -12.15
CA LEU A 76 0.29 -3.44 -13.13
C LEU A 76 0.16 -4.71 -13.99
N PRO A 77 0.28 -4.59 -15.32
CA PRO A 77 0.33 -5.75 -16.17
C PRO A 77 1.61 -6.55 -15.89
N TRP A 78 1.54 -7.87 -16.06
CA TRP A 78 2.74 -8.69 -16.08
C TRP A 78 3.54 -8.36 -17.34
N GLU A 79 4.86 -8.45 -17.25
CA GLU A 79 5.74 -8.16 -18.39
C GLU A 79 5.42 -9.03 -19.62
N VAL A 80 4.93 -10.26 -19.39
CA VAL A 80 4.52 -11.22 -20.43
C VAL A 80 3.31 -10.73 -21.22
N ASP A 81 2.44 -9.89 -20.62
CA ASP A 81 1.26 -9.32 -21.27
C ASP A 81 1.59 -8.09 -22.16
N LEU A 82 2.84 -7.62 -22.14
CA LEU A 82 3.29 -6.44 -22.90
C LEU A 82 3.82 -6.78 -24.31
N GLN A 83 3.89 -8.06 -24.68
CA GLN A 83 4.27 -8.51 -26.01
C GLN A 83 3.05 -8.56 -26.95
N ILE A 84 2.63 -7.40 -27.47
CA ILE A 84 1.71 -7.27 -28.60
C ILE A 84 2.32 -6.34 -29.64
#